data_AF-A0A2W7MG43-F1
#
_entry.id   AF-A0A2W7MG43-F1
#
_cell.length_a   1.000
_cell.length_b   1.000
_cell.length_c   1.000
_cell.angle_alpha   90.00
_cell.angle_beta   90.00
_cell.angle_gamma   90.00
#
_symmetry.space_group_name_H-M   'P 1'
#
loop_
_entity.id
_entity.type
_entity.pdbx_description
1 polymer ?
#
loop_
_entity_poly.entity_id
_entity_poly.type
_entity_poly.pdbx_seq_one_letter_code
_entity_poly.pdbx_strand_id
1 'polypeptide(L)' 'MPLILDEAIPYLENMIYLPMVLTILEKDRTIFESGPFKLKRPYITIVEGATKQVQKELKETRVY' A
#
# COMPACT_ATOMS: atom_id res chain seq x y z
N MET A 1 21.30 21.61 8.75
CA MET A 1 20.24 20.88 8.02
C MET A 1 18.95 21.65 8.23
N PRO A 2 18.15 21.95 7.20
CA PRO A 2 16.82 22.46 7.46
C PRO A 2 16.06 21.38 8.22
N LEU A 3 15.52 21.74 9.38
CA LEU A 3 14.63 20.87 10.14
C LEU A 3 13.37 20.70 9.29
N ILE A 4 13.09 19.47 8.89
CA ILE A 4 11.78 19.11 8.36
C ILE A 4 10.78 19.50 9.44
N LEU A 5 9.72 20.24 9.08
CA LEU A 5 8.63 20.55 10.01
C LEU A 5 8.08 19.22 10.55
N ASP A 6 7.91 19.09 11.86
CA ASP A 6 7.48 17.82 12.48
C ASP A 6 6.16 17.31 11.86
N GLU A 7 5.29 18.23 11.42
CA GLU A 7 4.03 17.94 10.72
C GLU A 7 4.21 17.32 9.33
N ALA A 8 5.35 17.55 8.67
CA ALA A 8 5.67 17.01 7.35
C ALA A 8 6.29 15.60 7.41
N ILE A 9 6.77 15.16 8.58
CA ILE A 9 7.41 13.85 8.77
C ILE A 9 6.49 12.69 8.35
N PRO A 10 5.21 12.63 8.78
CA PRO A 10 4.33 11.53 8.39
C PRO A 10 4.10 11.46 6.88
N TYR A 11 4.10 12.61 6.18
CA TYR A 11 3.93 12.65 4.73
C TYR A 11 5.16 12.10 4.02
N LEU A 12 6.35 12.48 4.46
CA LEU A 12 7.60 11.93 3.95
C LEU A 12 7.67 10.41 4.17
N GLU A 13 7.34 9.97 5.37
CA GLU A 13 7.28 8.55 5.73
C GLU A 13 6.30 7.80 4.83
N ASN A 14 5.08 8.31 4.65
CA ASN A 14 4.08 7.70 3.78
C ASN A 14 4.52 7.64 2.32
N MET A 15 5.22 8.66 1.80
CA MET A 15 5.78 8.64 0.45
C MET A 15 6.83 7.54 0.25
N ILE A 16 7.48 7.07 1.32
CA ILE A 16 8.48 6.00 1.29
C ILE A 16 7.84 4.64 1.56
N TYR A 17 7.03 4.53 2.62
CA TYR A 17 6.49 3.26 3.10
C TYR A 17 5.31 2.75 2.27
N LEU A 18 4.38 3.60 1.85
CA LEU A 18 3.19 3.15 1.12
C LEU A 18 3.52 2.53 -0.25
N PRO A 19 4.50 3.01 -1.05
CA PRO A 19 4.95 2.30 -2.24
C PRO A 19 5.52 0.90 -1.96
N MET A 20 6.20 0.72 -0.83
CA MET A 20 6.70 -0.59 -0.43
C MET A 20 5.54 -1.53 -0.05
N VAL A 21 4.52 -1.02 0.64
CA VAL A 21 3.30 -1.78 0.93
C VAL A 21 2.61 -2.20 -0.37
N LEU A 22 2.48 -1.31 -1.36
CA LEU A 22 1.91 -1.66 -2.68
C LEU A 22 2.70 -2.79 -3.36
N THR A 23 4.02 -2.79 -3.25
CA THR A 23 4.88 -3.86 -3.79
C THR A 23 4.58 -5.21 -3.14
N ILE A 24 4.37 -5.22 -1.81
CA ILE A 24 4.01 -6.43 -1.07
C ILE A 24 2.61 -6.91 -1.47
N LEU A 25 1.63 -6.01 -1.53
CA LEU A 25 0.25 -6.35 -1.90
C LEU A 25 0.15 -6.91 -3.33
N GLU A 26 0.94 -6.40 -4.28
CA GLU A 26 0.98 -6.95 -5.64
C GLU A 26 1.56 -8.37 -5.67
N LYS A 27 2.62 -8.61 -4.88
CA LYS A 27 3.18 -9.95 -4.70
C LYS A 27 2.16 -10.91 -4.07
N ASP A 28 1.46 -10.46 -3.03
CA ASP A 28 0.44 -11.25 -2.35
C ASP A 28 -0.71 -11.60 -3.28
N ARG A 29 -1.18 -10.62 -4.08
CA ARG A 29 -2.20 -10.83 -5.12
C ARG A 29 -1.78 -11.95 -6.08
N THR A 30 -0.54 -11.90 -6.57
CA THR A 30 0.02 -12.91 -7.47
C THR A 30 0.03 -14.30 -6.82
N ILE A 31 0.47 -14.39 -5.54
CA ILE A 31 0.49 -15.64 -4.79
C ILE A 31 -0.93 -16.22 -4.63
N PHE A 32 -1.93 -15.40 -4.31
CA PHE A 32 -3.32 -15.86 -4.19
C PHE A 32 -3.92 -16.28 -5.54
N GLU A 33 -3.52 -15.65 -6.64
CA GLU A 33 -3.96 -16.01 -7.98
C GLU A 33 -3.36 -17.34 -8.48
N SER A 34 -2.06 -17.56 -8.27
CA SER A 34 -1.37 -18.75 -8.78
C SER A 34 -1.30 -19.91 -7.77
N GLY A 35 -1.46 -19.63 -6.49
CA GLY A 35 -1.29 -20.61 -5.41
C GLY A 35 -2.40 -21.67 -5.33
N PRO A 36 -2.15 -22.77 -4.61
CA PRO A 36 -3.06 -23.91 -4.47
C PRO A 36 -4.19 -23.64 -3.45
N PHE A 37 -4.84 -22.48 -3.53
CA PHE A 37 -5.94 -22.12 -2.64
C PHE A 37 -7.27 -22.66 -3.18
N LYS A 38 -8.04 -23.33 -2.30
CA LYS A 38 -9.36 -23.89 -2.63
C LYS A 38 -10.37 -22.82 -3.07
N LEU A 39 -10.31 -21.63 -2.45
CA LEU A 39 -11.15 -20.48 -2.77
C LEU A 39 -10.26 -19.24 -2.85
N LYS A 40 -9.94 -18.79 -4.07
CA LYS A 40 -9.02 -17.65 -4.30
C LYS A 40 -9.68 -16.29 -4.07
N ARG A 41 -10.96 -16.17 -4.44
CA ARG A 41 -11.68 -14.89 -4.50
C ARG A 41 -11.70 -14.12 -3.16
N PRO A 42 -11.94 -14.74 -1.99
CA PRO A 42 -11.94 -14.01 -0.72
C PRO A 42 -10.62 -13.28 -0.43
N TYR A 43 -9.49 -13.96 -0.65
CA TYR A 43 -8.15 -13.38 -0.43
C TYR A 43 -7.84 -12.27 -1.43
N ILE A 44 -8.13 -12.50 -2.72
CA ILE A 44 -7.94 -11.50 -3.76
C ILE A 44 -8.75 -10.23 -3.45
N THR A 45 -10.01 -10.36 -3.05
CA THR A 45 -10.86 -9.20 -2.72
C THR A 45 -10.31 -8.40 -1.54
N ILE A 46 -9.76 -9.06 -0.52
CA ILE A 46 -9.14 -8.38 0.64
C ILE A 46 -7.90 -7.61 0.20
N VAL A 47 -7.01 -8.24 -0.58
CA VAL A 47 -5.79 -7.61 -1.08
C VAL A 47 -6.14 -6.43 -2.00
N GLU A 48 -7.09 -6.58 -2.92
CA GLU A 48 -7.56 -5.49 -3.79
C GLU A 48 -8.14 -4.31 -2.98
N GLY A 49 -8.86 -4.60 -1.90
CA GLY A 49 -9.37 -3.57 -0.98
C GLY A 49 -8.23 -2.82 -0.28
N ALA A 50 -7.25 -3.54 0.25
CA ALA A 50 -6.07 -2.95 0.87
C ALA A 50 -5.25 -2.11 -0.13
N THR A 51 -5.03 -2.60 -1.35
CA THR A 51 -4.32 -1.88 -2.41
C THR A 51 -5.02 -0.55 -2.71
N LYS A 52 -6.35 -0.54 -2.85
CA LYS A 52 -7.12 0.69 -3.10
C LYS A 52 -6.99 1.68 -1.94
N GLN A 53 -7.01 1.21 -0.70
CA GLN A 53 -6.86 2.05 0.48
C GLN A 53 -5.47 2.70 0.52
N VAL A 54 -4.40 1.93 0.32
CA VAL A 54 -3.02 2.42 0.28
C VAL A 54 -2.80 3.40 -0.89
N GLN A 55 -3.37 3.13 -2.06
CA GLN A 55 -3.33 4.05 -3.20
C GLN A 55 -4.02 5.39 -2.90
N LYS A 56 -5.14 5.35 -2.17
CA LYS A 56 -5.85 6.55 -1.73
C LYS A 56 -4.99 7.37 -0.76
N GLU A 57 -4.44 6.72 0.27
CA GLU A 57 -3.57 7.37 1.27
C GLU A 57 -2.30 7.95 0.65
N LEU A 58 -1.69 7.25 -0.31
CA LEU A 58 -0.52 7.74 -1.05
C LEU A 58 -0.87 8.96 -1.90
N LYS A 59 -2.07 8.98 -2.51
CA LYS A 59 -2.55 10.15 -3.26
C LYS A 59 -2.77 11.35 -2.33
N GLU A 60 -3.39 11.14 -1.18
CA GLU A 60 -3.62 12.19 -0.17
C GLU A 60 -2.29 12.74 0.37
N THR A 61 -1.31 11.85 0.56
CA THR A 61 0.04 12.23 1.00
C THR A 61 0.74 13.18 0.00
N ARG A 62 0.55 12.98 -1.31
CA ARG A 62 1.17 13.81 -2.36
C ARG A 62 0.58 15.22 -2.50
N VAL A 63 -0.52 15.50 -1.79
CA VAL A 63 -1.19 16.81 -1.82
C VAL A 63 -0.60 17.80 -0.80
N TYR A 64 0.17 17.30 0.18
CA TYR A 64 0.95 18.09 1.14
C TYR A 64 2.34 18.40 0.57
#